data_AF-A0A7S3U1G6-F1
#
_entry.id   AF-A0A7S3U1G6-F1
#
_cell.length_a   1.000
_cell.length_b   1.000
_cell.length_c   1.000
_cell.angle_alpha   90.00
_cell.angle_beta   90.00
_cell.angle_gamma   90.00
#
_symmetry.space_group_name_H-M   'P 1'
#
loop_
_entity.id
_entity.type
_entity.pdbx_description
1 polymer ?
#
loop_
_entity_poly.entity_id
_entity_poly.type
_entity_poly.pdbx_seq_one_letter_code
_entity_poly.pdbx_strand_id
1 'polypeptide(L)'
;EKVTHYELSLQFVELYNEQLLDLFGSKKVVDVTMDPNGGYRCKDAVTHICKNYDEAMQAYDAGCKNRAVASTNMNDQSSRSHALLIMQVTWSQDKTKTFASLNLVDLAGSEGMKKTGATGK
;
A
#
# COMPACT_ATOMS: atom_id res chain seq x y z
N GLU A 1 -8.11 -23.69 20.88
CA GLU A 1 -6.94 -22.95 21.39
C GLU A 1 -7.15 -21.46 21.21
N LYS A 2 -6.67 -20.61 22.12
CA LYS A 2 -7.04 -19.18 22.19
C LYS A 2 -5.86 -18.31 21.74
N VAL A 3 -6.12 -17.39 20.82
CA VAL A 3 -5.16 -16.35 20.44
C VAL A 3 -4.89 -15.46 21.66
N THR A 4 -3.63 -15.31 22.03
CA THR A 4 -3.21 -14.53 23.22
C THR A 4 -2.85 -13.09 22.88
N HIS A 5 -2.37 -12.86 21.66
CA HIS A 5 -2.01 -11.55 21.15
C HIS A 5 -2.16 -11.54 19.63
N TYR A 6 -2.64 -10.42 19.08
CA TYR A 6 -2.62 -10.16 17.64
C TYR A 6 -2.27 -8.70 17.38
N GLU A 7 -1.67 -8.45 16.22
CA GLU A 7 -1.29 -7.14 15.74
C GLU A 7 -1.67 -7.03 14.26
N LEU A 8 -2.33 -5.93 13.90
CA LEU A 8 -2.62 -5.54 12.53
C LEU A 8 -1.69 -4.39 12.15
N SER A 9 -1.02 -4.50 11.01
CA SER A 9 -0.20 -3.43 10.46
C SER A 9 -0.52 -3.15 9.00
N LEU A 10 -0.49 -1.88 8.61
CA LEU A 10 -0.74 -1.42 7.24
C LEU A 10 0.49 -0.73 6.66
N GLN A 11 0.81 -1.03 5.40
CA GLN A 11 1.63 -0.20 4.52
C GLN A 11 0.79 0.17 3.30
N PHE A 12 0.93 1.38 2.79
CA PHE A 12 0.19 1.82 1.61
C PHE A 12 1.15 2.51 0.64
N VAL A 13 1.28 1.98 -0.56
CA VAL A 13 2.18 2.51 -1.59
C VAL A 13 1.48 2.72 -2.91
N GLU A 14 2.03 3.63 -3.70
CA GLU A 14 1.63 3.93 -5.06
C GLU A 14 2.77 3.57 -6.00
N LEU A 15 2.51 2.78 -7.04
CA LEU A 15 3.45 2.57 -8.13
C LEU A 15 3.12 3.58 -9.23
N TYR A 16 4.02 4.54 -9.41
CA TYR A 16 3.88 5.60 -10.39
C TYR A 16 5.21 5.83 -11.10
N ASN A 17 5.21 5.84 -12.43
CA ASN A 17 6.41 6.02 -13.25
C ASN A 17 7.57 5.09 -12.82
N GLU A 18 7.26 3.81 -12.60
CA GLU A 18 8.20 2.78 -12.13
C GLU A 18 8.84 3.03 -10.75
N GLN A 19 8.33 4.00 -9.98
CA GLN A 19 8.76 4.27 -8.61
C GLN A 19 7.66 3.89 -7.62
N LEU A 20 8.05 3.26 -6.51
CA LEU A 20 7.16 3.00 -5.39
C LEU A 20 7.23 4.18 -4.41
N LEU A 21 6.09 4.83 -4.22
CA LEU A 21 5.94 6.00 -3.37
C LEU A 21 5.13 5.63 -2.13
N ASP A 22 5.66 5.91 -0.94
CA ASP A 22 4.99 5.66 0.32
C ASP A 22 3.85 6.67 0.56
N LEU A 23 2.60 6.21 0.57
CA LEU A 23 1.42 7.04 0.76
C LEU A 23 1.20 7.44 2.22
N PHE A 24 1.91 6.85 3.19
CA PHE A 24 1.93 7.30 4.58
C PHE A 24 3.16 8.18 4.89
N GLY A 25 4.28 7.89 4.23
CA GLY A 25 5.56 8.60 4.38
C GLY A 25 5.78 9.76 3.40
N SER A 26 4.74 10.55 3.11
CA SER A 26 4.84 11.74 2.25
C SER A 26 5.47 11.50 0.87
N LYS A 27 5.19 10.34 0.26
CA LYS A 27 5.70 9.92 -1.06
C LYS A 27 7.21 9.77 -1.14
N LYS A 28 7.84 9.41 -0.03
CA LYS A 28 9.20 8.90 -0.03
C LYS A 28 9.28 7.69 -0.98
N VAL A 29 10.32 7.65 -1.82
CA VAL A 29 10.63 6.49 -2.65
C VAL A 29 11.09 5.33 -1.75
N VAL A 30 10.49 4.16 -1.95
CA VAL A 30 10.77 2.94 -1.18
C VAL A 30 11.05 1.77 -2.12
N ASP A 31 11.71 0.74 -1.60
CA ASP A 31 12.03 -0.48 -2.36
C ASP A 31 11.23 -1.68 -1.84
N VAL A 32 11.09 -2.73 -2.66
CA VAL A 32 10.52 -4.00 -2.21
C VAL A 32 11.60 -4.86 -1.60
N THR A 33 11.28 -5.50 -0.49
CA THR A 33 12.10 -6.53 0.13
C THR A 33 11.24 -7.74 0.50
N MET A 34 11.89 -8.90 0.65
CA MET A 34 11.24 -10.11 1.14
C MET A 34 11.59 -10.28 2.61
N ASP A 35 10.58 -10.48 3.45
CA ASP A 35 10.78 -10.78 4.85
C ASP A 35 11.32 -12.21 5.03
N PRO A 36 11.94 -12.52 6.18
CA PRO A 36 12.50 -13.85 6.45
C PRO A 36 11.47 -14.99 6.41
N ASN A 37 10.18 -14.66 6.45
CA ASN A 37 9.09 -15.63 6.42
C ASN A 37 8.46 -15.76 5.02
N GLY A 38 9.04 -15.12 3.98
CA GLY A 38 8.62 -15.23 2.59
C GLY A 38 7.55 -14.21 2.14
N GLY A 39 7.17 -13.25 2.98
CA GLY A 39 6.25 -12.18 2.61
C GLY A 39 6.96 -10.97 2.01
N TYR A 40 6.41 -10.35 0.97
CA TYR A 40 6.94 -9.08 0.45
C TYR A 40 6.50 -7.89 1.31
N ARG A 41 7.41 -6.92 1.50
CA ARG A 41 7.19 -5.66 2.21
C ARG A 41 7.88 -4.51 1.49
N CYS A 42 7.41 -3.30 1.71
CA CYS A 42 8.12 -2.10 1.28
C CYS A 42 9.12 -1.69 2.36
N LYS A 43 10.40 -1.77 2.01
CA LYS A 43 11.53 -1.42 2.86
C LYS A 43 11.47 0.09 3.17
N ASP A 44 11.63 0.43 4.45
CA ASP A 44 11.62 1.80 4.96
C ASP A 44 10.34 2.61 4.68
N ALA A 45 9.25 1.92 4.28
CA ALA A 45 7.91 2.48 4.21
C ALA A 45 7.31 2.58 5.62
N VAL A 46 6.58 3.66 5.86
CA VAL A 46 5.87 3.90 7.10
C VAL A 46 4.84 2.78 7.30
N THR A 47 4.86 2.20 8.50
CA THR A 47 3.98 1.10 8.88
C THR A 47 3.06 1.56 10.02
N HIS A 48 1.76 1.52 9.78
CA HIS A 48 0.75 1.88 10.79
C HIS A 48 0.27 0.64 11.53
N ILE A 49 0.59 0.53 12.82
CA ILE A 49 0.02 -0.48 13.72
C ILE A 49 -1.38 -0.02 14.12
N CYS A 50 -2.39 -0.85 13.88
CA CYS A 50 -3.79 -0.55 14.10
C CYS A 50 -4.37 -1.51 15.16
N LYS A 51 -5.02 -0.99 16.19
CA LYS A 51 -5.60 -1.79 17.29
C LYS A 51 -7.05 -2.17 17.06
N ASN A 52 -7.74 -1.44 16.18
CA ASN A 52 -9.15 -1.60 15.89
C ASN A 52 -9.46 -1.16 14.46
N TYR A 53 -10.72 -1.37 14.05
CA TYR A 53 -11.22 -1.02 12.73
C TYR A 53 -11.10 0.49 12.44
N ASP A 54 -11.42 1.34 13.41
CA ASP A 54 -11.43 2.79 13.22
C ASP A 54 -10.02 3.34 12.95
N GLU A 55 -9.01 2.86 13.69
CA GLU A 55 -7.60 3.21 13.45
C GLU A 55 -7.13 2.76 12.06
N ALA A 56 -7.54 1.56 11.62
CA ALA A 56 -7.21 1.05 10.29
C ALA A 56 -7.86 1.88 9.18
N MET A 57 -9.12 2.27 9.36
CA MET A 57 -9.84 3.13 8.41
C MET A 57 -9.26 4.55 8.38
N GLN A 58 -8.90 5.12 9.52
CA GLN A 58 -8.25 6.44 9.57
C GLN A 58 -6.90 6.43 8.83
N ALA A 59 -6.09 5.38 9.01
CA ALA A 59 -4.86 5.22 8.26
C ALA A 59 -5.14 5.09 6.76
N TYR A 60 -6.08 4.23 6.36
CA TYR A 60 -6.49 4.07 4.96
C TYR A 60 -6.92 5.41 4.33
N ASP A 61 -7.81 6.16 4.99
CA ASP A 61 -8.29 7.44 4.51
C ASP A 61 -7.17 8.48 4.37
N ALA A 62 -6.20 8.49 5.29
CA ALA A 62 -5.03 9.34 5.19
C ALA A 62 -4.17 9.00 3.95
N GLY A 63 -3.94 7.71 3.68
CA GLY A 63 -3.23 7.27 2.48
C GLY A 63 -3.98 7.60 1.19
N CYS A 64 -5.30 7.43 1.17
CA CYS A 64 -6.16 7.83 0.05
C CYS A 64 -6.08 9.33 -0.24
N LYS A 65 -6.09 10.18 0.80
CA LYS A 65 -5.89 11.63 0.65
C LYS A 65 -4.52 11.95 0.05
N ASN A 66 -3.45 11.29 0.52
CA ASN A 66 -2.11 11.52 0.01
C ASN A 66 -1.96 11.10 -1.47
N ARG A 67 -2.63 10.02 -1.87
CA ARG A 67 -2.76 9.59 -3.28
C ARG A 67 -3.49 10.65 -4.10
N ALA A 68 -4.67 11.09 -3.66
CA ALA A 68 -5.47 12.10 -4.37
C ALA A 68 -4.73 13.45 -4.53
N VAL A 69 -3.99 13.90 -3.50
CA VAL A 69 -3.17 15.12 -3.57
C VAL A 69 -2.05 15.01 -4.61
N ALA A 70 -1.57 13.79 -4.93
CA ALA A 70 -0.64 13.57 -6.04
C ALA A 70 -1.28 13.91 -7.38
N SER A 71 -2.55 13.55 -7.53
CA SER A 71 -3.33 13.74 -8.75
C SER A 71 -3.76 15.20 -8.94
N THR A 72 -3.89 16.00 -7.88
CA THR A 72 -4.32 17.41 -8.03
C THR A 72 -3.25 18.36 -8.55
N ASN A 73 -1.97 17.96 -8.58
CA ASN A 73 -0.86 18.79 -9.04
C ASN A 73 -0.68 18.80 -10.58
N MET A 74 -1.77 18.96 -11.34
CA MET A 74 -1.80 19.18 -12.80
C MET A 74 -1.76 17.93 -13.71
N ASN A 75 -2.21 16.75 -13.25
CA ASN A 75 -2.43 15.58 -14.12
C ASN A 75 -3.41 14.62 -13.45
N ASP A 76 -4.35 14.04 -14.19
CA ASP A 76 -5.21 12.96 -13.71
C ASP A 76 -4.39 11.68 -13.42
N GLN A 77 -3.59 11.69 -12.34
CA GLN A 77 -2.59 10.67 -12.02
C GLN A 77 -3.23 9.37 -11.52
N SER A 78 -4.46 9.43 -10.97
CA SER A 78 -5.15 8.24 -10.47
C SER A 78 -5.41 7.20 -11.57
N SER A 79 -5.57 7.62 -12.83
CA SER A 79 -5.70 6.72 -13.98
C SER A 79 -4.36 6.10 -14.41
N ARG A 80 -3.23 6.64 -13.97
CA ARG A 80 -1.87 6.30 -14.41
C ARG A 80 -0.98 5.68 -13.32
N SER A 81 -1.48 5.62 -12.09
CA SER A 81 -0.80 5.04 -10.94
C SER A 81 -1.52 3.78 -10.46
N HIS A 82 -0.77 2.75 -10.07
CA HIS A 82 -1.33 1.62 -9.33
C HIS A 82 -1.22 1.89 -7.82
N ALA A 83 -2.16 1.39 -7.03
CA ALA A 83 -2.08 1.48 -5.58
C ALA A 83 -2.11 0.10 -4.94
N LEU A 84 -1.31 -0.07 -3.89
CA LEU A 84 -1.15 -1.31 -3.16
C LEU A 84 -1.25 -1.04 -1.66
N LEU A 85 -2.34 -1.50 -1.04
CA LEU A 85 -2.46 -1.56 0.42
C LEU A 85 -2.04 -2.96 0.89
N ILE A 86 -1.00 -3.01 1.69
CA ILE A 86 -0.47 -4.23 2.29
C ILE A 86 -0.98 -4.30 3.74
N MET A 87 -1.81 -5.28 4.02
CA MET A 87 -2.36 -5.54 5.34
C MET A 87 -1.72 -6.80 5.91
N GLN A 88 -1.06 -6.68 7.06
CA GLN A 88 -0.42 -7.81 7.72
C GLN A 88 -1.03 -8.03 9.09
N VAL A 89 -1.38 -9.28 9.37
CA VAL A 89 -1.83 -9.71 10.69
C VAL A 89 -0.81 -10.67 11.24
N THR A 90 -0.36 -10.43 12.46
CA THR A 90 0.49 -11.36 13.21
C THR A 90 -0.25 -11.76 14.47
N TRP A 91 -0.24 -13.04 14.82
CA TRP A 91 -0.84 -13.51 16.06
C TRP A 91 -0.02 -14.60 16.73
N SER A 92 -0.23 -14.75 18.03
CA SER A 92 0.40 -15.78 18.85
C SER A 92 -0.64 -16.74 19.40
N GLN A 93 -0.36 -18.02 19.23
CA GLN A 93 -1.12 -19.14 19.79
C GLN A 93 -0.11 -20.06 20.48
N ASP A 94 -0.21 -20.15 21.79
CA ASP A 94 0.76 -20.80 22.67
C ASP A 94 2.20 -20.27 22.48
N LYS A 95 3.10 -21.08 21.92
CA LYS A 95 4.50 -20.72 21.61
C LYS A 95 4.73 -20.45 20.13
N THR A 96 3.69 -20.54 19.31
CA THR A 96 3.77 -20.38 17.87
C THR A 96 3.35 -18.96 17.49
N LYS A 97 4.21 -18.27 16.74
CA LYS A 97 3.90 -16.99 16.11
C LYS A 97 3.55 -17.27 14.65
N THR A 98 2.37 -16.81 14.24
CA THR A 98 1.87 -16.95 12.88
C THR A 98 1.63 -15.56 12.29
N PHE A 99 1.71 -15.45 10.98
CA PHE A 99 1.40 -14.22 10.26
C PHE A 99 0.61 -14.54 8.99
N ALA A 100 -0.12 -13.54 8.52
CA ALA A 100 -0.81 -13.54 7.24
C ALA A 100 -0.66 -12.16 6.60
N SER A 101 -0.63 -12.12 5.28
CA SER A 101 -0.59 -10.88 4.50
C SER A 101 -1.71 -10.88 3.47
N LEU A 102 -2.49 -9.81 3.45
CA LEU A 102 -3.51 -9.52 2.45
C LEU A 102 -3.08 -8.28 1.68
N ASN A 103 -2.95 -8.42 0.36
CA ASN A 103 -2.60 -7.32 -0.53
C ASN A 103 -3.85 -6.90 -1.31
N LEU A 104 -4.29 -5.66 -1.11
CA LEU A 104 -5.36 -5.05 -1.90
C LEU A 104 -4.73 -4.17 -2.97
N VAL A 105 -4.98 -4.54 -4.24
CA VAL A 105 -4.35 -3.90 -5.40
C VAL A 105 -5.42 -3.20 -6.23
N ASP A 106 -5.22 -1.91 -6.45
CA ASP A 106 -5.99 -1.10 -7.39
C ASP A 106 -5.10 -0.77 -8.59
N LEU A 107 -5.48 -1.28 -9.76
CA LEU A 107 -4.66 -1.14 -10.97
C LEU A 107 -5.07 0.10 -11.76
N ALA A 108 -4.07 0.79 -12.31
CA ALA A 108 -4.25 1.90 -13.22
C ALA A 108 -5.12 1.51 -14.43
N GLY A 109 -5.72 2.53 -15.07
CA GLY A 109 -6.53 2.36 -16.27
C GLY A 109 -5.70 1.78 -17.43
N SER A 110 -6.30 0.86 -18.18
CA SER A 110 -5.66 0.18 -19.32
C SER A 110 -5.83 0.92 -20.66
N GLU A 111 -5.99 2.24 -20.61
CA GLU A 111 -6.40 3.04 -21.76
C GLU A 111 -5.37 2.97 -22.91
N GLY A 112 -5.76 2.32 -24.01
CA GLY A 112 -4.88 2.13 -25.17
C GLY A 112 -4.67 3.41 -25.98
N MET A 113 -3.45 3.62 -26.49
CA MET A 113 -3.03 4.77 -27.31
C MET A 113 -3.96 5.09 -28.50
N LYS A 114 -4.76 4.13 -28.97
CA LYS A 114 -5.72 4.33 -30.09
C LYS A 114 -6.86 5.30 -29.76
N LYS A 115 -7.18 5.53 -28.48
CA LYS A 115 -8.26 6.45 -28.07
C LYS A 115 -7.79 7.85 -27.66
N THR A 116 -6.49 8.02 -27.37
CA THR A 116 -6.00 9.26 -26.73
C THR A 116 -5.35 10.25 -27.70
N GLY A 117 -5.15 9.90 -28.97
CA GLY A 117 -4.53 10.79 -29.96
C GLY A 117 -3.11 11.25 -29.60
N ALA A 118 -2.49 10.61 -28.61
CA ALA A 118 -1.17 10.99 -28.10
C ALA A 118 -0.10 10.63 -29.12
N THR A 119 0.44 11.64 -29.80
CA THR A 119 1.67 11.51 -30.60
C THR A 119 2.85 11.48 -29.64
N GLY A 120 3.31 10.27 -29.28
CA GLY A 120 4.61 10.12 -28.62
C GLY A 120 5.68 10.72 -29.54
N LYS A 121 6.36 11.77 -29.08
CA LYS A 121 7.61 12.25 -29.67
C LYS A 121 8.77 11.64 -28.90
#